data_AF-A0A936HBE1-F1
#
_entry.id   AF-A0A936HBE1-F1
#
_cell.length_a   1.000
_cell.length_b   1.000
_cell.length_c   1.000
_cell.angle_alpha   90.00
_cell.angle_beta   90.00
_cell.angle_gamma   90.00
#
_symmetry.space_group_name_H-M   'P 1'
#
loop_
_entity.id
_entity.type
_entity.pdbx_description
1 polymer ?
#
loop_
_entity_poly.entity_id
_entity_poly.type
_entity_poly.pdbx_seq_one_letter_code
_entity_poly.pdbx_strand_id
1 'polypeptide(L)'
;MLASKALFDRRGWFAALQTKAQEPYPEGLRRAVVAKNFPILRNTFSAYAHQIQRAVARGDRVSINYCIAALLAIYFDVLFAIDRMPHPGDKRLARIAEARCDRLPAGMKYQVDALLDAASTPSIEILECADLLIDGLEALLRTEALL
;
A
#
# COMPACT_ATOMS: atom_id res chain seq x y z
N MET A 1 -11.08 4.20 -15.02
CA MET A 1 -11.82 5.36 -15.58
C MET A 1 -10.89 6.52 -15.95
N LEU A 2 -9.94 6.92 -15.09
CA LEU A 2 -9.05 8.07 -15.36
C LEU A 2 -8.17 7.91 -16.61
N ALA A 3 -7.75 6.69 -16.95
CA ALA A 3 -6.90 6.40 -18.12
C ALA A 3 -7.64 5.75 -19.30
N SER A 4 -8.97 5.60 -19.23
CA SER A 4 -9.74 4.95 -20.29
C SER A 4 -10.17 5.93 -21.38
N LYS A 5 -10.16 5.50 -22.65
CA LYS A 5 -10.58 6.29 -23.81
C LYS A 5 -11.94 5.83 -24.30
N ALA A 6 -12.86 6.77 -24.52
CA ALA A 6 -14.13 6.47 -25.18
C ALA A 6 -13.89 6.09 -26.65
N LEU A 7 -14.34 4.91 -27.08
CA LEU A 7 -14.37 4.54 -28.49
C LEU A 7 -15.67 5.02 -29.17
N PHE A 8 -16.76 5.07 -28.41
CA PHE A 8 -18.06 5.57 -28.84
C PHE A 8 -18.84 6.08 -27.62
N ASP A 9 -19.35 7.31 -27.66
CA ASP A 9 -20.16 7.90 -26.59
C ASP A 9 -21.24 8.83 -27.16
N ARG A 10 -22.31 8.24 -27.73
CA ARG A 10 -23.37 8.97 -28.43
C ARG A 10 -24.10 10.00 -27.58
N ARG A 11 -24.18 9.78 -26.26
CA ARG A 11 -24.97 10.60 -25.32
C ARG A 11 -24.12 11.36 -24.31
N GLY A 12 -22.79 11.30 -24.42
CA GLY A 12 -21.87 11.98 -23.50
C GLY A 12 -21.88 11.44 -22.07
N TRP A 13 -22.46 10.26 -21.83
CA TRP A 13 -22.58 9.69 -20.48
C TRP A 13 -21.20 9.37 -19.91
N PHE A 14 -20.31 8.81 -20.74
CA PHE A 14 -18.98 8.44 -20.29
C PHE A 14 -18.10 9.68 -20.12
N ALA A 15 -18.20 10.67 -21.01
CA ALA A 15 -17.52 11.95 -20.85
C ALA A 15 -17.93 12.67 -19.55
N ALA A 16 -19.22 12.68 -19.22
CA ALA A 16 -19.72 13.22 -17.95
C ALA A 16 -19.17 12.46 -16.74
N LEU A 17 -19.13 11.13 -16.82
CA LEU A 17 -18.53 10.29 -15.77
C LEU A 17 -17.03 10.53 -15.61
N GLN A 18 -16.28 10.69 -16.72
CA GLN A 18 -14.86 11.02 -16.69
C GLN A 18 -14.61 12.38 -16.03
N THR A 19 -15.43 13.38 -16.34
CA THR A 19 -15.36 14.71 -15.72
C THR A 19 -15.58 14.61 -14.21
N LYS A 20 -16.60 13.88 -13.78
CA LYS A 20 -16.86 13.63 -12.35
C LYS A 20 -15.71 12.88 -11.67
N ALA A 21 -15.09 11.94 -12.37
CA ALA A 21 -13.97 11.16 -11.84
C ALA A 21 -12.64 11.94 -11.77
N GLN A 22 -12.54 13.11 -12.43
CA GLN A 22 -11.36 13.99 -12.40
C GLN A 22 -11.36 14.95 -11.21
N GLU A 23 -12.35 14.86 -10.31
CA GLU A 23 -12.32 15.62 -9.06
C GLU A 23 -11.02 15.35 -8.27
N PRO A 24 -10.48 16.36 -7.58
CA PRO A 24 -9.31 16.18 -6.73
C PRO A 24 -9.52 15.07 -5.70
N TYR A 25 -8.45 14.36 -5.36
CA TYR A 25 -8.51 13.28 -4.38
C TYR A 25 -9.07 13.83 -3.04
N PRO A 26 -10.21 13.31 -2.55
CA PRO A 26 -10.85 13.90 -1.37
C PRO A 26 -10.00 13.73 -0.10
N GLU A 27 -9.80 14.82 0.65
CA GLU A 27 -9.05 14.77 1.92
C GLU A 27 -9.72 13.84 2.97
N GLY A 28 -11.05 13.77 2.97
CA GLY A 28 -11.78 12.82 3.82
C GLY A 28 -11.45 11.36 3.49
N LEU A 29 -11.28 11.03 2.20
CA LEU A 29 -10.86 9.71 1.76
C LEU A 29 -9.42 9.42 2.18
N ARG A 30 -8.51 10.39 1.99
CA ARG A 30 -7.09 10.28 2.39
C ARG A 30 -6.96 9.89 3.85
N ARG A 31 -7.61 10.64 4.75
CA ARG A 31 -7.59 10.38 6.18
C ARG A 31 -8.27 9.06 6.53
N ALA A 32 -9.38 8.73 5.88
CA ALA A 32 -10.10 7.48 6.15
C ALA A 32 -9.30 6.23 5.76
N VAL A 33 -8.57 6.26 4.63
CA VAL A 33 -7.68 5.16 4.23
C VAL A 33 -6.60 4.97 5.28
N VAL A 34 -5.88 6.03 5.67
CA VAL A 34 -4.83 5.96 6.69
C VAL A 34 -5.37 5.42 8.02
N ALA A 35 -6.46 6.01 8.52
CA ALA A 35 -7.02 5.66 9.82
C ALA A 35 -7.49 4.20 9.91
N LYS A 36 -7.95 3.62 8.79
CA LYS A 36 -8.37 2.21 8.74
C LYS A 36 -7.21 1.25 8.52
N ASN A 37 -6.27 1.60 7.63
CA ASN A 37 -5.28 0.67 7.12
C ASN A 37 -4.00 0.64 7.96
N PHE A 38 -3.47 1.81 8.35
CA PHE A 38 -2.18 1.89 9.03
C PHE A 38 -2.16 1.11 10.37
N PRO A 39 -3.20 1.16 11.24
CA PRO A 39 -3.19 0.39 12.48
C PRO A 39 -3.11 -1.13 12.29
N ILE A 40 -3.54 -1.66 11.14
CA ILE A 40 -3.55 -3.09 10.84
C ILE A 40 -2.14 -3.59 10.47
N LEU A 41 -1.21 -2.70 10.11
CA LEU A 41 0.17 -3.09 9.81
C LEU A 41 0.92 -3.56 11.08
N ARG A 42 0.80 -2.81 12.19
CA ARG A 42 1.54 -3.09 13.43
C ARG A 42 0.83 -2.77 14.75
N ASN A 43 -0.17 -1.88 14.77
CA ASN A 43 -0.68 -1.28 16.02
C ASN A 43 -1.96 -1.93 16.59
N THR A 44 -2.42 -3.04 16.01
CA THR A 44 -3.61 -3.77 16.45
C THR A 44 -3.26 -5.18 16.91
N PHE A 45 -4.10 -5.78 17.76
CA PHE A 45 -3.89 -7.17 18.23
C PHE A 45 -3.77 -8.16 17.05
N SER A 46 -4.56 -7.95 16.00
CA SER A 46 -4.56 -8.74 14.77
C SER A 46 -3.65 -8.18 13.68
N ALA A 47 -2.67 -7.32 14.03
CA ALA A 47 -1.78 -6.72 13.06
C ALA A 47 -1.00 -7.76 12.26
N TYR A 48 -0.71 -7.47 10.99
CA TYR A 48 0.01 -8.39 10.11
C TYR A 48 1.41 -8.70 10.63
N ALA A 49 2.10 -7.77 11.29
CA ALA A 49 3.35 -8.05 11.98
C ALA A 49 3.23 -9.22 12.99
N HIS A 50 2.19 -9.22 13.83
CA HIS A 50 1.95 -10.32 14.78
C HIS A 50 1.57 -11.63 14.07
N GLN A 51 0.83 -11.55 12.95
CA GLN A 51 0.47 -12.74 12.17
C GLN A 51 1.71 -13.36 11.51
N ILE A 52 2.61 -12.53 10.95
CA ILE A 52 3.91 -12.95 10.41
C ILE A 52 4.72 -13.64 11.50
N GLN A 53 4.86 -13.01 12.67
CA GLN A 53 5.62 -13.59 13.80
C GLN A 53 5.09 -14.98 14.18
N ARG A 54 3.77 -15.12 14.29
CA ARG A 54 3.13 -16.40 14.61
C ARG A 54 3.31 -17.44 13.49
N ALA A 55 3.28 -17.04 12.23
CA ALA A 55 3.48 -17.94 11.10
C ALA A 55 4.93 -18.41 10.99
N VAL A 56 5.90 -17.51 11.20
CA VAL A 56 7.34 -17.81 11.30
C VAL A 56 7.61 -18.82 12.42
N ALA A 57 7.06 -18.60 13.62
CA ALA A 57 7.24 -19.50 14.75
C ALA A 57 6.74 -20.94 14.49
N ARG A 58 5.79 -21.12 13.58
CA ARG A 58 5.27 -22.45 13.18
C ARG A 58 5.93 -23.01 11.91
N GLY A 59 6.79 -22.25 11.24
CA GLY A 59 7.34 -22.61 9.94
C GLY A 59 6.28 -22.66 8.82
N ASP A 60 5.16 -21.95 8.98
CA ASP A 60 4.02 -21.99 8.04
C ASP A 60 4.23 -21.02 6.88
N ARG A 61 4.89 -21.51 5.82
CA ARG A 61 5.24 -20.73 4.63
C ARG A 61 4.03 -20.21 3.86
N VAL A 62 2.91 -20.94 3.86
CA VAL A 62 1.69 -20.51 3.16
C VAL A 62 1.06 -19.33 3.89
N SER A 63 0.98 -19.39 5.23
CA SER A 63 0.51 -18.27 6.04
C SER A 63 1.44 -17.06 5.95
N ILE A 64 2.76 -17.26 5.93
CA ILE A 64 3.75 -16.18 5.71
C ILE A 64 3.45 -15.46 4.39
N ASN A 65 3.37 -16.20 3.27
CA ASN A 65 3.12 -15.62 1.96
C ASN A 65 1.80 -14.81 1.92
N TYR A 66 0.73 -15.35 2.51
CA TYR A 66 -0.54 -14.64 2.63
C TYR A 66 -0.40 -13.33 3.44
N CYS A 67 0.25 -13.38 4.60
CA CYS A 67 0.40 -12.20 5.45
C CYS A 67 1.24 -11.12 4.77
N ILE A 68 2.31 -11.49 4.07
CA ILE A 68 3.17 -10.56 3.34
C ILE A 68 2.39 -9.91 2.18
N ALA A 69 1.62 -10.68 1.42
CA ALA A 69 0.78 -10.15 0.36
C ALA A 69 -0.26 -9.14 0.89
N ALA A 70 -0.90 -9.48 2.02
CA ALA A 70 -1.89 -8.61 2.66
C ALA A 70 -1.26 -7.33 3.25
N LEU A 71 -0.09 -7.46 3.89
CA LEU A 71 0.69 -6.32 4.39
C LEU A 71 1.04 -5.36 3.25
N LEU A 72 1.56 -5.88 2.13
CA LEU A 72 1.93 -5.06 0.97
C LEU A 72 0.72 -4.38 0.32
N ALA A 73 -0.43 -5.06 0.24
CA ALA A 73 -1.65 -4.46 -0.29
C ALA A 73 -2.06 -3.23 0.55
N ILE A 74 -2.07 -3.36 1.87
CA ILE A 74 -2.40 -2.27 2.80
C ILE A 74 -1.35 -1.16 2.77
N TYR A 75 -0.06 -1.52 2.72
CA TYR A 75 1.05 -0.58 2.59
C TYR A 75 0.87 0.32 1.37
N PHE A 76 0.59 -0.26 0.19
CA PHE A 76 0.42 0.50 -1.03
C PHE A 76 -0.87 1.34 -1.04
N ASP A 77 -1.97 0.85 -0.46
CA ASP A 77 -3.18 1.66 -0.26
C ASP A 77 -2.87 2.95 0.52
N VAL A 78 -2.12 2.82 1.62
CA VAL A 78 -1.72 3.97 2.44
C VAL A 78 -0.75 4.86 1.68
N LEU A 79 0.25 4.30 1.01
CA LEU A 79 1.24 5.06 0.24
C LEU A 79 0.59 5.91 -0.85
N PHE A 80 -0.33 5.35 -1.63
CA PHE A 80 -1.04 6.11 -2.66
C PHE A 80 -1.99 7.16 -2.06
N ALA A 81 -2.63 6.87 -0.92
CA ALA A 81 -3.46 7.86 -0.23
C ALA A 81 -2.63 9.05 0.27
N ILE A 82 -1.43 8.82 0.83
CA ILE A 82 -0.49 9.90 1.20
C ILE A 82 -0.23 10.81 0.00
N ASP A 83 -0.03 10.22 -1.18
CA ASP A 83 0.27 10.97 -2.39
C ASP A 83 -0.97 11.51 -3.12
N ARG A 84 -2.19 11.34 -2.56
CA ARG A 84 -3.46 11.75 -3.19
C ARG A 84 -3.68 11.08 -4.54
N MET A 85 -3.14 9.88 -4.70
CA MET A 85 -3.25 9.08 -5.90
C MET A 85 -4.35 8.02 -5.73
N PRO A 86 -5.33 7.94 -6.64
CA PRO A 86 -6.22 6.78 -6.70
C PRO A 86 -5.43 5.50 -6.95
N HIS A 87 -5.80 4.40 -6.27
CA HIS A 87 -5.08 3.13 -6.38
C HIS A 87 -5.02 2.68 -7.87
N PRO A 88 -3.82 2.40 -8.42
CA PRO A 88 -3.63 2.15 -9.85
C PRO A 88 -4.03 0.72 -10.29
N GLY A 89 -4.65 -0.06 -9.40
CA GLY A 89 -4.79 -1.51 -9.52
C GLY A 89 -3.54 -2.23 -9.04
N ASP A 90 -3.51 -3.57 -9.05
CA ASP A 90 -2.54 -4.33 -8.23
C ASP A 90 -1.22 -4.66 -8.93
N LYS A 91 -1.06 -4.19 -10.17
CA LYS A 91 0.08 -4.57 -11.01
C LYS A 91 1.18 -3.51 -10.93
N ARG A 92 2.42 -3.97 -10.73
CA ARG A 92 3.63 -3.12 -10.79
C ARG A 92 3.61 -1.96 -9.80
N LEU A 93 3.03 -2.16 -8.61
CA LEU A 93 2.82 -1.11 -7.61
C LEU A 93 4.08 -0.33 -7.27
N ALA A 94 5.19 -1.02 -6.93
CA ALA A 94 6.47 -0.37 -6.61
C ALA A 94 6.97 0.53 -7.75
N ARG A 95 6.95 0.04 -9.00
CA ARG A 95 7.33 0.82 -10.18
C ARG A 95 6.41 2.02 -10.41
N ILE A 96 5.10 1.85 -10.20
CA ILE A 96 4.13 2.92 -10.37
C ILE A 96 4.35 4.00 -9.30
N ALA A 97 4.58 3.60 -8.05
CA ALA A 97 4.88 4.50 -6.95
C ALA A 97 6.16 5.30 -7.23
N GLU A 98 7.27 4.66 -7.61
CA GLU A 98 8.52 5.35 -8.00
C GLU A 98 8.32 6.39 -9.12
N ALA A 99 7.43 6.10 -10.08
CA ALA A 99 7.25 6.94 -11.26
C ALA A 99 6.24 8.07 -11.07
N ARG A 100 5.34 7.97 -10.09
CA ARG A 100 4.16 8.85 -9.98
C ARG A 100 3.94 9.47 -8.63
N CYS A 101 4.54 8.92 -7.57
CA CYS A 101 4.42 9.51 -6.24
C CYS A 101 5.51 10.55 -6.01
N ASP A 102 5.11 11.74 -5.60
CA ASP A 102 6.06 12.78 -5.21
C ASP A 102 6.71 12.46 -3.84
N ARG A 103 5.96 11.75 -2.99
CA ARG A 103 6.34 11.39 -1.63
C ARG A 103 6.49 9.89 -1.49
N LEU A 104 7.69 9.44 -1.15
CA LEU A 104 8.02 8.02 -0.99
C LEU A 104 8.96 7.81 0.22
N PRO A 105 8.84 6.70 0.96
CA PRO A 105 9.86 6.28 1.90
C PRO A 105 11.20 6.05 1.18
N ALA A 106 12.29 6.47 1.82
CA ALA A 106 13.63 6.29 1.26
C ALA A 106 13.94 4.80 1.07
N GLY A 107 14.35 4.42 -0.15
CA GLY A 107 14.68 3.02 -0.47
C GLY A 107 13.46 2.09 -0.56
N MET A 108 12.23 2.59 -0.60
CA MET A 108 10.98 1.80 -0.56
C MET A 108 11.01 0.55 -1.45
N LYS A 109 11.43 0.67 -2.71
CA LYS A 109 11.47 -0.49 -3.63
C LYS A 109 12.43 -1.56 -3.17
N TYR A 110 13.64 -1.18 -2.78
CA TYR A 110 14.63 -2.12 -2.26
C TYR A 110 14.11 -2.83 -1.01
N GLN A 111 13.41 -2.10 -0.14
CA GLN A 111 12.82 -2.66 1.08
C GLN A 111 11.67 -3.63 0.76
N VAL A 112 10.84 -3.33 -0.24
CA VAL A 112 9.80 -4.25 -0.74
C VAL A 112 10.43 -5.52 -1.31
N ASP A 113 11.47 -5.40 -2.15
CA ASP A 113 12.16 -6.55 -2.72
C ASP A 113 12.83 -7.39 -1.62
N ALA A 114 13.49 -6.76 -0.65
CA ALA A 114 14.09 -7.44 0.50
C ALA A 114 13.06 -8.21 1.34
N LEU A 115 11.87 -7.63 1.58
CA LEU A 115 10.79 -8.32 2.29
C LEU A 115 10.29 -9.54 1.52
N LEU A 116 10.15 -9.43 0.21
CA LEU A 116 9.73 -10.55 -0.66
C LEU A 116 10.78 -11.65 -0.70
N ASP A 117 12.06 -11.30 -0.75
CA ASP A 117 13.17 -12.26 -0.71
C ASP A 117 13.25 -12.96 0.66
N ALA A 118 13.14 -12.21 1.76
CA ALA A 118 13.12 -12.76 3.12
C ALA A 118 11.95 -13.73 3.33
N ALA A 119 10.78 -13.46 2.72
CA ALA A 119 9.59 -14.31 2.84
C ALA A 119 9.76 -15.72 2.24
N SER A 120 10.85 -15.99 1.52
CA SER A 120 11.14 -17.30 0.92
C SER A 120 11.40 -18.40 1.97
N THR A 121 11.97 -18.05 3.12
CA THR A 121 12.33 -18.96 4.21
C THR A 121 11.80 -18.42 5.53
N PRO A 122 11.15 -19.22 6.40
CA PRO A 122 10.74 -18.75 7.71
C PRO A 122 11.96 -18.32 8.54
N SER A 123 12.11 -17.02 8.78
CA SER A 123 13.19 -16.45 9.58
C SER A 123 12.71 -15.16 10.26
N ILE A 124 13.47 -14.70 11.26
CA ILE A 124 13.19 -13.42 11.94
C ILE A 124 13.37 -12.21 11.01
N GLU A 125 14.22 -12.35 9.99
CA GLU A 125 14.52 -11.33 8.98
C GLU A 125 13.25 -10.79 8.30
N ILE A 126 12.21 -11.62 8.13
CA ILE A 126 10.92 -11.20 7.57
C ILE A 126 10.30 -10.06 8.38
N LEU A 127 10.37 -10.15 9.72
CA LEU A 127 9.84 -9.12 10.61
C LEU A 127 10.69 -7.85 10.54
N GLU A 128 12.02 -7.99 10.51
CA GLU A 128 12.93 -6.85 10.40
C GLU A 128 12.71 -6.07 9.09
N CYS A 129 12.55 -6.77 7.96
CA CYS A 129 12.22 -6.15 6.68
C CYS A 129 10.82 -5.49 6.71
N ALA A 130 9.83 -6.14 7.34
CA ALA A 130 8.48 -5.58 7.44
C ALA A 130 8.45 -4.32 8.30
N ASP A 131 9.13 -4.32 9.45
CA ASP A 131 9.23 -3.17 10.34
C ASP A 131 9.95 -2.01 9.67
N LEU A 132 11.08 -2.26 8.99
CA LEU A 132 11.80 -1.22 8.23
C LEU A 132 10.90 -0.53 7.19
N LEU A 133 10.08 -1.31 6.49
CA LEU A 133 9.14 -0.81 5.50
C LEU A 133 8.01 0.02 6.14
N ILE A 134 7.46 -0.46 7.26
CA ILE A 134 6.39 0.22 8.02
C ILE A 134 6.91 1.52 8.65
N ASP A 135 8.11 1.52 9.22
CA ASP A 135 8.73 2.68 9.86
C ASP A 135 8.94 3.81 8.83
N GLY A 136 9.37 3.47 7.61
CA GLY A 136 9.48 4.43 6.51
C GLY A 136 8.14 5.05 6.12
N LEU A 137 7.07 4.26 6.11
CA LEU A 137 5.72 4.75 5.86
C LEU A 137 5.20 5.64 7.00
N GLU A 138 5.46 5.26 8.25
CA GLU A 138 5.09 6.03 9.43
C GLU A 138 5.75 7.40 9.44
N ALA A 139 7.06 7.46 9.16
CA ALA A 139 7.79 8.73 9.06
C ALA A 139 7.15 9.68 8.04
N LEU A 140 6.71 9.13 6.90
CA LEU A 140 6.03 9.90 5.87
C LEU A 140 4.65 10.39 6.31
N LEU A 141 3.87 9.53 6.97
CA LEU A 141 2.56 9.88 7.52
C LEU A 141 2.65 11.01 8.56
N ARG A 142 3.66 10.99 9.42
CA ARG A 142 3.93 12.05 10.42
C ARG A 142 4.29 13.36 9.75
N THR A 143 5.13 13.32 8.71
CA THR A 143 5.50 14.51 7.92
C THR A 143 4.28 15.18 7.28
N GLU A 144 3.29 14.37 6.89
CA GLU A 144 2.05 14.81 6.26
C GLU A 144 0.91 15.13 7.24
N ALA A 145 1.18 15.08 8.56
CA ALA A 145 0.20 15.29 9.63
C ALA A 145 -1.05 14.39 9.51
N LEU A 146 -0.83 13.11 9.15
CA LEU A 146 -1.85 12.08 9.04
C LEU A 146 -1.87 11.10 10.23
N LEU A 147 -0.92 11.25 11.16
CA LEU A 147 -0.80 10.53 12.43
C LEU A 147 -0.56 11.51 13.59
#